data_AF-A0A2V9LRE8-F1
#
_entry.id   AF-A0A2V9LRE8-F1
#
_cell.length_a   1.000
_cell.length_b   1.000
_cell.length_c   1.000
_cell.angle_alpha   90.00
_cell.angle_beta   90.00
_cell.angle_gamma   90.00
#
_symmetry.space_group_name_H-M   'P 1'
#
loop_
_entity.id
_entity.type
_entity.pdbx_description
1 polymer ?
#
loop_
_entity_poly.entity_id
_entity_poly.type
_entity_poly.pdbx_seq_one_letter_code
_entity_poly.pdbx_strand_id
1 'polypeptide(L)'
;MNPADSNFVECVEPRERTWDRSLLIPAVLLTILIGILYRGVLVGMVEDWIKDPNFSHGFLVVPFSALVVWQGRKKLAKLRLEPSWFGLAVVALSLAMLILGVLGVEYFLQRSSLVFLMAGLIIYFLGWRHFRAVLFPWVFLFLMIPIPAIVYNQIAFPLQTLAARMATSLLSLAGVPVLRDGNVIRLPAVSLEVAQACSGIRSLMSLGALAVVYGYLLEPRALRRAALTLAAIPIAVAANGLRVMGTGLVGYYWDPDKAEGFFHTFSGWVIFVASTMMLFGLHGFISWIGSWRKHTQG
;
A
#
# COMPACT_ATOMS: atom_id res chain seq x y z
N MET A 1 67.51 23.65 9.40
CA MET A 1 66.17 23.83 9.98
C MET A 1 65.16 23.80 8.82
N ASN A 2 64.52 22.65 8.60
CA ASN A 2 63.21 22.34 7.97
C ASN A 2 62.72 23.05 6.68
N PRO A 3 61.79 22.43 5.92
CA PRO A 3 61.69 21.03 5.46
C PRO A 3 61.19 20.89 4.01
N ALA A 4 61.49 19.74 3.40
CA ALA A 4 60.62 19.13 2.40
C ALA A 4 59.32 18.69 3.08
N ASP A 5 58.16 18.97 2.50
CA ASP A 5 56.89 18.23 2.64
C ASP A 5 55.76 19.03 1.98
N SER A 6 55.87 19.23 0.66
CA SER A 6 54.72 19.62 -0.16
C SER A 6 53.82 18.39 -0.27
N ASN A 7 52.88 18.28 0.67
CA ASN A 7 51.77 17.34 0.62
C ASN A 7 51.00 17.53 -0.69
N PHE A 8 51.35 16.73 -1.71
CA PHE A 8 50.49 16.47 -2.84
C PHE A 8 49.25 15.76 -2.29
N VAL A 9 48.20 16.53 -2.05
CA VAL A 9 46.86 16.00 -1.94
C VAL A 9 46.51 15.43 -3.31
N GLU A 10 46.80 14.14 -3.52
CA GLU A 10 46.24 13.39 -4.63
C GLU A 10 44.73 13.58 -4.57
N CYS A 11 44.19 14.36 -5.49
CA CYS A 11 42.78 14.38 -5.78
C CYS A 11 42.45 12.99 -6.31
N VAL A 12 42.06 12.08 -5.42
CA VAL A 12 41.53 10.77 -5.78
C VAL A 12 40.32 11.02 -6.67
N GLU A 13 40.52 10.97 -7.99
CA GLU A 13 39.42 11.08 -8.93
C GLU A 13 38.40 9.99 -8.59
N PRO A 14 37.10 10.33 -8.52
CA PRO A 14 36.08 9.35 -8.18
C PRO A 14 36.10 8.29 -9.27
N ARG A 15 36.57 7.08 -8.93
CA ARG A 15 36.66 5.93 -9.84
C ARG A 15 35.29 5.71 -10.47
N GLU A 16 35.10 6.18 -11.70
CA GLU A 16 33.89 5.95 -12.48
C GLU A 16 33.85 4.45 -12.81
N ARG A 17 33.26 3.66 -11.92
CA ARG A 17 33.04 2.24 -12.16
C ARG A 17 31.91 2.14 -13.18
N THR A 18 32.28 2.23 -14.46
CA THR A 18 31.41 1.88 -15.59
C THR A 18 30.86 0.47 -15.35
N TRP A 19 29.59 0.23 -15.73
CA TRP A 19 28.96 -1.08 -15.62
C TRP A 19 29.75 -2.11 -16.41
N ASP A 20 30.67 -2.79 -15.73
CA ASP A 20 31.47 -3.83 -16.34
C ASP A 20 30.54 -5.00 -16.68
N ARG A 21 30.56 -5.43 -17.95
CA ARG A 21 29.71 -6.54 -18.43
C ARG A 21 29.97 -7.82 -17.64
N SER A 22 31.15 -7.93 -17.00
CA SER A 22 31.50 -9.00 -16.07
C SER A 22 30.55 -9.13 -14.87
N LEU A 23 29.85 -8.06 -14.47
CA LEU A 23 28.89 -8.06 -13.36
C LEU A 23 27.49 -8.54 -13.74
N LEU A 24 27.19 -8.70 -15.04
CA LEU A 24 25.89 -9.17 -15.51
C LEU A 24 25.65 -10.64 -15.14
N ILE A 25 26.65 -11.50 -15.30
CA ILE A 25 26.53 -12.94 -15.00
C ILE A 25 26.25 -13.15 -13.49
N PRO A 26 27.04 -12.59 -12.55
CA PRO A 26 26.72 -12.68 -11.12
C PRO A 26 25.34 -12.13 -10.77
N ALA A 27 24.92 -11.01 -11.38
CA ALA A 27 23.61 -10.43 -11.13
C ALA A 27 22.46 -11.34 -11.59
N VAL A 28 22.58 -11.95 -12.76
CA VAL A 28 21.60 -12.92 -13.28
C VAL A 28 21.53 -14.16 -12.39
N LEU A 29 22.68 -14.73 -12.02
CA LEU A 29 22.74 -15.90 -11.13
C LEU A 29 22.12 -15.60 -9.76
N LEU A 30 22.43 -14.44 -9.18
CA LEU A 30 21.84 -14.01 -7.91
C LEU A 30 20.33 -13.85 -8.03
N THR A 31 19.84 -13.28 -9.13
CA THR A 31 18.39 -13.12 -9.37
C THR A 31 17.69 -14.47 -9.49
N ILE A 32 18.28 -15.43 -10.20
CA ILE A 32 17.76 -16.80 -10.31
C ILE A 32 17.73 -17.48 -8.94
N LEU A 33 18.81 -17.37 -8.16
CA LEU A 33 18.89 -17.95 -6.83
C LEU A 33 17.80 -17.40 -5.89
N ILE A 34 17.60 -16.08 -5.91
CA ILE A 34 16.52 -15.42 -5.15
C ILE A 34 15.15 -15.93 -5.63
N GLY A 35 14.95 -16.03 -6.94
CA GLY A 35 13.71 -16.55 -7.52
C GLY A 35 13.40 -17.99 -7.09
N ILE A 36 14.42 -18.85 -6.99
CA ILE A 36 14.28 -20.22 -6.49
C ILE A 36 13.96 -20.20 -4.99
N LEU A 37 14.73 -19.47 -4.19
CA LEU A 37 14.59 -19.38 -2.73
C LEU A 37 13.20 -18.85 -2.33
N TYR A 38 12.70 -17.84 -3.03
CA TYR A 38 11.41 -17.19 -2.74
C TYR A 38 10.25 -17.71 -3.60
N ARG A 39 10.44 -18.79 -4.37
CA ARG A 39 9.40 -19.31 -5.27
C ARG A 39 8.08 -19.55 -4.53
N GLY A 40 8.12 -20.21 -3.37
CA GLY A 40 6.91 -20.50 -2.58
C GLY A 40 6.22 -19.23 -2.08
N VAL A 41 7.00 -18.24 -1.65
CA VAL A 41 6.50 -16.93 -1.19
C VAL A 41 5.84 -16.17 -2.33
N LEU A 42 6.50 -16.09 -3.49
CA LEU A 42 5.98 -15.39 -4.67
C LEU A 42 4.70 -16.03 -5.21
N VAL A 43 4.68 -17.36 -5.34
CA VAL A 43 3.48 -18.09 -5.79
C VAL A 43 2.34 -17.90 -4.80
N GLY A 44 2.58 -18.03 -3.49
CA GLY A 44 1.56 -17.81 -2.47
C GLY A 44 1.02 -16.37 -2.47
N MET A 45 1.86 -15.36 -2.72
CA MET A 45 1.40 -13.98 -2.85
C MET A 45 0.53 -13.78 -4.09
N VAL A 46 0.93 -14.33 -5.24
CA VAL A 46 0.13 -14.24 -6.47
C VAL A 46 -1.20 -14.98 -6.33
N GLU A 47 -1.21 -16.15 -5.68
CA GLU A 47 -2.44 -16.87 -5.39
C GLU A 47 -3.39 -16.06 -4.51
N ASP A 48 -2.90 -15.41 -3.46
CA ASP A 48 -3.71 -14.53 -2.61
C ASP A 48 -4.28 -13.37 -3.43
N TRP A 49 -3.49 -12.74 -4.31
CA TRP A 49 -3.97 -11.63 -5.13
C TRP A 49 -5.04 -12.04 -6.16
N ILE A 50 -5.02 -13.31 -6.60
CA ILE A 50 -6.01 -13.86 -7.54
C ILE A 50 -7.27 -14.32 -6.79
N LYS A 51 -7.11 -15.06 -5.70
CA LYS A 51 -8.19 -15.75 -4.99
C LYS A 51 -8.90 -14.85 -3.99
N ASP A 52 -8.18 -13.93 -3.34
CA ASP A 52 -8.73 -12.97 -2.41
C ASP A 52 -8.71 -11.56 -3.01
N PRO A 53 -9.88 -11.07 -3.44
CA PRO A 53 -9.97 -9.73 -3.98
C PRO A 53 -9.54 -8.61 -3.03
N ASN A 54 -9.51 -8.82 -1.71
CA ASN A 54 -9.01 -7.84 -0.73
C ASN A 54 -7.52 -7.53 -0.93
N PHE A 55 -6.78 -8.42 -1.58
CA PHE A 55 -5.35 -8.28 -1.85
C PHE A 55 -5.03 -8.07 -3.33
N SER A 56 -6.06 -7.93 -4.19
CA SER A 56 -5.90 -7.74 -5.64
C SER A 56 -5.09 -6.50 -6.01
N HIS A 57 -5.04 -5.47 -5.15
CA HIS A 57 -4.19 -4.29 -5.35
C HIS A 57 -2.69 -4.61 -5.38
N GLY A 58 -2.26 -5.79 -4.90
CA GLY A 58 -0.88 -6.26 -5.02
C GLY A 58 -0.37 -6.28 -6.46
N PHE A 59 -1.24 -6.61 -7.43
CA PHE A 59 -0.92 -6.55 -8.86
C PHE A 59 -0.63 -5.14 -9.37
N LEU A 60 -1.13 -4.09 -8.71
CA LEU A 60 -0.81 -2.70 -9.03
C LEU A 60 0.50 -2.26 -8.34
N VAL A 61 0.74 -2.73 -7.12
CA VAL A 61 1.85 -2.29 -6.29
C VAL A 61 3.21 -2.63 -6.93
N VAL A 62 3.37 -3.86 -7.44
CA VAL A 62 4.65 -4.31 -8.02
C VAL A 62 5.03 -3.52 -9.29
N PRO A 63 4.18 -3.43 -10.34
CA PRO A 63 4.50 -2.67 -11.55
C PRO A 63 4.68 -1.18 -11.26
N PHE A 64 3.88 -0.60 -10.36
CA PHE A 64 4.04 0.81 -10.01
C PHE A 64 5.38 1.08 -9.32
N SER A 65 5.79 0.23 -8.38
CA SER A 65 7.11 0.33 -7.73
C SER A 65 8.24 0.25 -8.76
N ALA A 66 8.15 -0.69 -9.70
CA ALA A 66 9.11 -0.83 -10.80
C ALA A 66 9.12 0.40 -11.71
N LEU A 67 7.95 0.95 -12.05
CA LEU A 67 7.81 2.16 -12.86
C LEU A 67 8.45 3.37 -12.18
N VAL A 68 8.23 3.57 -10.87
CA VAL A 68 8.82 4.68 -10.12
C VAL A 68 10.35 4.58 -10.12
N VAL A 69 10.90 3.38 -9.90
CA VAL A 69 12.35 3.15 -9.98
C VAL A 69 12.86 3.41 -11.41
N TRP A 70 12.13 2.95 -12.43
CA TRP A 70 12.48 3.16 -13.83
C TRP A 70 12.48 4.64 -14.23
N GLN A 71 11.48 5.43 -13.81
CA GLN A 71 11.45 6.87 -14.02
C GLN A 71 12.61 7.58 -13.28
N GLY A 72 12.97 7.08 -12.10
CA GLY A 72 14.10 7.55 -11.30
C GLY A 72 15.49 7.17 -11.83
N ARG A 73 15.60 6.27 -12.83
CA ARG A 73 16.89 5.68 -13.26
C ARG A 73 17.97 6.69 -13.62
N LYS A 74 17.61 7.80 -14.27
CA LYS A 74 18.57 8.86 -14.65
C LYS A 74 19.13 9.60 -13.44
N LYS A 75 18.34 9.74 -12.37
CA LYS A 75 18.78 10.35 -11.10
C LYS A 75 19.63 9.34 -10.32
N LEU A 76 19.21 8.07 -10.28
CA LEU A 76 19.96 6.98 -9.65
C LEU A 76 21.33 6.79 -10.29
N ALA A 77 21.42 6.83 -11.61
CA ALA A 77 22.69 6.68 -12.34
C ALA A 77 23.72 7.81 -12.05
N LYS A 78 23.27 8.95 -11.51
CA LYS A 78 24.17 10.06 -11.11
C LYS A 78 24.68 9.93 -9.66
N LEU A 79 24.11 9.03 -8.86
CA LEU A 79 24.55 8.81 -7.50
C LEU A 79 25.86 8.02 -7.50
N ARG A 80 26.77 8.40 -6.59
CA ARG A 80 28.01 7.65 -6.38
C ARG A 80 27.70 6.32 -5.70
N LEU A 81 28.30 5.24 -6.20
CA LEU A 81 28.22 3.92 -5.59
C LEU A 81 29.07 3.92 -4.32
N GLU A 82 28.42 3.68 -3.18
CA GLU A 82 29.08 3.60 -1.87
C GLU A 82 28.64 2.30 -1.17
N PRO A 83 29.13 1.13 -1.65
CA PRO A 83 28.80 -0.17 -1.07
C PRO A 83 29.01 -0.21 0.44
N SER A 84 28.10 -0.85 1.17
CA SER A 84 28.16 -0.92 2.63
C SER A 84 27.96 -2.34 3.14
N TRP A 85 28.89 -2.81 3.97
CA TRP A 85 28.80 -4.10 4.66
C TRP A 85 27.56 -4.23 5.56
N PHE A 86 26.96 -3.11 5.97
CA PHE A 86 25.69 -3.13 6.69
C PHE A 86 24.56 -3.79 5.87
N GLY A 87 24.65 -3.74 4.53
CA GLY A 87 23.73 -4.47 3.66
C GLY A 87 23.75 -5.98 3.92
N LEU A 88 24.89 -6.58 4.27
CA LEU A 88 24.94 -8.00 4.66
C LEU A 88 24.23 -8.28 5.97
N ALA A 89 24.29 -7.37 6.95
CA ALA A 89 23.53 -7.52 8.18
C ALA A 89 22.01 -7.51 7.90
N VAL A 90 21.56 -6.66 6.98
CA VAL A 90 20.15 -6.63 6.53
C VAL A 90 19.79 -7.90 5.74
N VAL A 91 20.68 -8.40 4.89
CA VAL A 91 20.50 -9.69 4.20
C VAL A 91 20.40 -10.83 5.20
N ALA A 92 21.30 -10.91 6.17
CA ALA A 92 21.26 -11.94 7.21
C ALA A 92 19.97 -11.86 8.03
N LEU A 93 19.52 -10.66 8.39
CA LEU A 93 18.23 -10.44 9.05
C LEU A 93 17.08 -10.93 8.17
N SER A 94 17.07 -10.62 6.87
CA SER A 94 16.03 -11.07 5.95
C SER A 94 15.97 -12.60 5.85
N LEU A 95 17.11 -13.28 5.83
CA LEU A 95 17.15 -14.74 5.81
C LEU A 95 16.69 -15.33 7.15
N ALA A 96 17.06 -14.72 8.28
CA ALA A 96 16.54 -15.10 9.58
C ALA A 96 15.02 -14.93 9.67
N MET A 97 14.47 -13.82 9.16
CA MET A 97 13.02 -13.59 9.05
C MET A 97 12.34 -14.65 8.17
N LEU A 98 12.95 -15.03 7.04
CA LEU A 98 12.43 -16.10 6.19
C LEU A 98 12.39 -17.43 6.94
N ILE A 99 13.48 -17.82 7.59
CA ILE A 99 13.57 -19.08 8.36
C ILE A 99 12.54 -19.09 9.48
N LEU A 100 12.50 -18.04 10.31
CA LEU A 100 11.55 -17.92 11.42
C LEU A 100 10.10 -17.90 10.91
N GLY A 101 9.83 -17.23 9.79
CA GLY A 101 8.52 -17.19 9.17
C GLY A 101 8.08 -18.56 8.65
N VAL A 102 9.00 -19.35 8.10
CA VAL A 102 8.72 -20.74 7.66
C VAL A 102 8.47 -21.64 8.88
N LEU A 103 9.33 -21.57 9.90
CA LEU A 103 9.20 -22.38 11.11
C LEU A 103 7.94 -22.05 11.92
N GLY A 104 7.57 -20.77 11.97
CA GLY A 104 6.37 -20.28 12.67
C GLY A 104 5.10 -20.29 11.84
N VAL A 105 5.15 -20.72 10.57
CA VAL A 105 4.03 -20.67 9.62
C VAL A 105 3.44 -19.25 9.51
N GLU A 106 4.30 -18.24 9.61
CA GLU A 106 3.90 -16.83 9.62
C GLU A 106 4.19 -16.16 8.27
N TYR A 107 3.16 -16.14 7.42
CA TYR A 107 3.27 -15.66 6.04
C TYR A 107 3.69 -14.20 5.92
N PHE A 108 3.25 -13.33 6.85
CA PHE A 108 3.63 -11.92 6.81
C PHE A 108 5.14 -11.74 6.95
N LEU A 109 5.77 -12.54 7.82
CA LEU A 109 7.21 -12.48 8.06
C LEU A 109 7.99 -13.03 6.86
N GLN A 110 7.54 -14.14 6.26
CA GLN A 110 8.12 -14.72 5.03
C GLN A 110 8.03 -13.78 3.82
N ARG A 111 6.97 -12.99 3.72
CA ARG A 111 6.78 -12.03 2.61
C ARG A 111 7.58 -10.76 2.84
N SER A 112 7.62 -10.30 4.09
CA SER A 112 8.41 -9.13 4.47
C SER A 112 9.91 -9.37 4.28
N SER A 113 10.40 -10.60 4.52
CA SER A 113 11.81 -10.92 4.31
C SER A 113 12.27 -10.68 2.88
N LEU A 114 11.43 -10.91 1.86
CA LEU A 114 11.77 -10.58 0.47
C LEU A 114 12.04 -9.08 0.30
N VAL A 115 11.19 -8.24 0.89
CA VAL A 115 11.33 -6.77 0.81
C VAL A 115 12.59 -6.32 1.56
N PHE A 116 12.87 -6.87 2.73
CA PHE A 116 14.13 -6.61 3.46
C PHE A 116 15.36 -7.11 2.72
N LEU A 117 15.29 -8.26 2.04
CA LEU A 117 16.37 -8.78 1.20
C LEU A 117 16.70 -7.78 0.09
N MET A 118 15.69 -7.23 -0.59
CA MET A 118 15.89 -6.19 -1.61
C MET A 118 16.61 -4.96 -1.03
N ALA A 119 16.22 -4.49 0.16
CA ALA A 119 16.93 -3.39 0.83
C ALA A 119 18.40 -3.74 1.11
N GLY A 120 18.65 -4.92 1.67
CA GLY A 120 19.99 -5.40 1.99
C GLY A 120 20.89 -5.46 0.76
N LEU A 121 20.39 -5.99 -0.36
CA LEU A 121 21.12 -6.05 -1.62
C LEU A 121 21.41 -4.66 -2.19
N ILE A 122 20.44 -3.74 -2.15
CA ILE A 122 20.66 -2.35 -2.59
C ILE A 122 21.73 -1.67 -1.73
N ILE A 123 21.65 -1.80 -0.40
CA ILE A 123 22.63 -1.19 0.52
C ILE A 123 24.02 -1.83 0.33
N TYR A 124 24.07 -3.16 0.14
CA TYR A 124 25.32 -3.89 -0.02
C TYR A 124 26.05 -3.50 -1.31
N PHE A 125 25.36 -3.50 -2.46
CA PHE A 125 25.99 -3.27 -3.75
C PHE A 125 26.04 -1.79 -4.16
N LEU A 126 25.02 -0.99 -3.82
CA LEU A 126 24.89 0.39 -4.28
C LEU A 126 25.07 1.43 -3.14
N GLY A 127 24.76 1.06 -1.91
CA GLY A 127 24.91 1.92 -0.73
C GLY A 127 23.64 2.60 -0.23
N TRP A 128 23.76 3.26 0.92
CA TRP A 128 22.65 3.94 1.59
C TRP A 128 22.04 5.10 0.78
N ARG A 129 22.85 5.80 -0.01
CA ARG A 129 22.36 6.90 -0.87
C ARG A 129 21.36 6.39 -1.91
N HIS A 130 21.65 5.24 -2.52
CA HIS A 130 20.74 4.59 -3.46
C HIS A 130 19.49 4.07 -2.76
N PHE A 131 19.63 3.42 -1.61
CA PHE A 131 18.47 2.97 -0.83
C PHE A 131 17.53 4.12 -0.45
N ARG A 132 18.06 5.25 0.02
CA ARG A 132 17.26 6.45 0.33
C ARG A 132 16.54 7.00 -0.91
N ALA A 133 17.18 6.94 -2.09
CA ALA A 133 16.57 7.39 -3.33
C ALA A 133 15.41 6.50 -3.80
N VAL A 134 15.40 5.21 -3.42
CA VAL A 134 14.32 4.25 -3.71
C VAL A 134 13.48 3.91 -2.48
N LEU A 135 13.59 4.71 -1.40
CA LEU A 135 12.88 4.42 -0.14
C LEU A 135 11.36 4.41 -0.34
N PHE A 136 10.83 5.33 -1.15
CA PHE A 136 9.38 5.36 -1.43
C PHE A 136 8.88 4.08 -2.11
N PRO A 137 9.39 3.66 -3.30
CA PRO A 137 8.93 2.42 -3.91
C PRO A 137 9.20 1.20 -3.03
N TRP A 138 10.29 1.20 -2.26
CA TRP A 138 10.58 0.12 -1.31
C TRP A 138 9.54 0.02 -0.18
N VAL A 139 9.17 1.14 0.46
CA VAL A 139 8.11 1.16 1.48
C VAL A 139 6.76 0.78 0.84
N PHE A 140 6.51 1.25 -0.38
CA PHE A 140 5.26 0.98 -1.08
C PHE A 140 5.06 -0.51 -1.38
N LEU A 141 6.14 -1.29 -1.57
CA LEU A 141 6.05 -2.75 -1.72
C LEU A 141 5.41 -3.45 -0.52
N PHE A 142 5.49 -2.91 0.71
CA PHE A 142 4.79 -3.53 1.85
C PHE A 142 3.27 -3.57 1.67
N LEU A 143 2.71 -2.67 0.85
CA LEU A 143 1.27 -2.65 0.58
C LEU A 143 0.80 -3.88 -0.21
N MET A 144 1.70 -4.57 -0.90
CA MET A 144 1.38 -5.82 -1.61
C MET A 144 1.31 -7.04 -0.68
N ILE A 145 1.78 -6.90 0.56
CA ILE A 145 1.85 -7.98 1.54
C ILE A 145 0.57 -7.97 2.39
N PRO A 146 -0.21 -9.07 2.37
CA PRO A 146 -1.34 -9.24 3.29
C PRO A 146 -0.88 -9.11 4.74
N ILE A 147 -1.46 -8.17 5.47
CA ILE A 147 -1.18 -7.95 6.90
C ILE A 147 -1.69 -9.14 7.74
N PRO A 148 -1.06 -9.43 8.90
CA PRO A 148 -1.49 -10.54 9.75
C PRO A 148 -2.96 -10.42 10.15
N ALA A 149 -3.69 -11.54 10.15
CA ALA A 149 -5.14 -11.56 10.40
C ALA A 149 -5.53 -10.88 11.74
N ILE A 150 -4.68 -10.98 12.76
CA ILE A 150 -4.89 -10.33 14.06
C ILE A 150 -4.89 -8.81 13.91
N VAL A 151 -3.87 -8.26 13.24
CA VAL A 151 -3.74 -6.81 12.99
C VAL A 151 -4.87 -6.33 12.09
N TYR A 152 -5.16 -7.11 11.04
CA TYR A 152 -6.28 -6.85 10.15
C TYR A 152 -7.59 -6.72 10.92
N ASN A 153 -7.95 -7.70 11.74
CA ASN A 153 -9.20 -7.72 12.50
C ASN A 153 -9.29 -6.57 13.51
N GLN A 154 -8.18 -6.20 14.15
CA GLN A 154 -8.13 -5.07 15.08
C GLN A 154 -8.39 -3.71 14.42
N ILE A 155 -8.01 -3.54 13.15
CA ILE A 155 -8.28 -2.31 12.39
C ILE A 155 -9.66 -2.37 11.73
N ALA A 156 -9.99 -3.52 11.16
CA ALA A 156 -11.23 -3.78 10.45
C ALA A 156 -12.47 -3.59 11.33
N PHE A 157 -12.48 -4.22 12.51
CA PHE A 157 -13.68 -4.31 13.35
C PHE A 157 -14.18 -2.93 13.85
N PRO A 158 -13.31 -2.02 14.33
CA PRO A 158 -13.73 -0.66 14.66
C PRO A 158 -14.29 0.12 13.47
N LEU A 159 -13.65 0.01 12.29
CA LEU A 159 -14.12 0.70 11.08
C LEU A 159 -15.46 0.15 10.60
N GLN A 160 -15.66 -1.17 10.66
CA GLN A 160 -16.95 -1.81 10.38
C GLN A 160 -18.03 -1.37 11.37
N THR A 161 -17.70 -1.29 12.66
CA THR A 161 -18.63 -0.83 13.70
C THR A 161 -19.05 0.62 13.45
N LEU A 162 -18.11 1.48 13.06
CA LEU A 162 -18.42 2.88 12.71
C LEU A 162 -19.34 2.94 11.48
N ALA A 163 -19.04 2.19 10.43
CA ALA A 163 -19.92 2.11 9.25
C ALA A 163 -21.31 1.56 9.60
N ALA A 164 -21.39 0.53 10.46
CA ALA A 164 -22.66 -0.04 10.93
C ALA A 164 -23.49 0.98 11.71
N ARG A 165 -22.86 1.76 12.60
CA ARG A 165 -23.52 2.86 13.34
C ARG A 165 -24.06 3.93 12.39
N MET A 166 -23.25 4.35 11.42
CA MET A 166 -23.68 5.32 10.39
C MET A 166 -24.87 4.79 9.60
N ALA A 167 -24.78 3.56 9.07
CA ALA A 167 -25.85 2.94 8.30
C ALA A 167 -27.14 2.77 9.10
N THR A 168 -27.05 2.30 10.35
CA THR A 168 -28.19 2.14 11.25
C THR A 168 -28.87 3.49 11.50
N SER A 169 -28.09 4.53 11.81
CA SER A 169 -28.63 5.87 12.06
C SER A 169 -29.39 6.38 10.83
N LEU A 170 -28.80 6.26 9.64
CA LEU A 170 -29.41 6.69 8.39
C LEU A 170 -30.68 5.88 8.03
N LEU A 171 -30.69 4.58 8.30
CA LEU A 171 -31.87 3.72 8.12
C LEU A 171 -33.01 4.10 9.09
N SER A 172 -32.70 4.36 10.36
CA SER A 172 -33.68 4.84 11.33
C SER A 172 -34.25 6.21 10.93
N LEU A 173 -33.40 7.12 10.44
CA LEU A 173 -33.81 8.41 9.87
C LEU A 173 -34.73 8.25 8.66
N ALA A 174 -34.55 7.19 7.87
CA ALA A 174 -35.43 6.84 6.74
C ALA A 174 -36.72 6.10 7.17
N GLY A 175 -36.97 5.94 8.48
CA GLY A 175 -38.18 5.29 8.99
C GLY A 175 -38.13 3.76 9.00
N VAL A 176 -36.97 3.15 8.77
CA VAL A 176 -36.82 1.69 8.76
C VAL A 176 -36.55 1.19 10.20
N PRO A 177 -37.35 0.24 10.72
CA PRO A 177 -37.09 -0.37 12.03
C PRO A 177 -35.86 -1.28 11.92
N VAL A 178 -34.79 -0.90 12.62
CA VAL A 178 -33.50 -1.59 12.56
C VAL A 178 -32.96 -1.87 13.96
N LEU A 179 -32.36 -3.04 14.12
CA LEU A 179 -31.61 -3.42 15.32
C LEU A 179 -30.15 -3.67 14.94
N ARG A 180 -29.22 -2.99 15.62
CA ARG A 180 -27.78 -3.20 15.40
C ARG A 180 -27.19 -4.07 16.50
N ASP A 181 -26.56 -5.17 16.10
CA ASP A 181 -25.80 -6.07 16.96
C ASP A 181 -24.35 -6.11 16.47
N GLY A 182 -23.46 -5.36 17.13
CA GLY A 182 -22.08 -5.20 16.67
C GLY A 182 -21.99 -4.58 15.26
N ASN A 183 -21.45 -5.36 14.32
CA ASN A 183 -21.34 -5.04 12.88
C ASN A 183 -22.47 -5.66 12.03
N VAL A 184 -23.47 -6.28 12.66
CA VAL A 184 -24.65 -6.85 12.00
C VAL A 184 -25.85 -5.93 12.21
N ILE A 185 -26.57 -5.64 11.13
CA ILE A 185 -27.80 -4.85 11.14
C ILE A 185 -28.96 -5.78 10.78
N ARG A 186 -29.88 -5.98 11.72
CA ARG A 186 -31.05 -6.84 11.57
C ARG A 186 -32.26 -5.99 11.21
N LEU A 187 -32.85 -6.29 10.06
CA LEU A 187 -34.14 -5.78 9.59
C LEU A 187 -35.18 -6.91 9.68
N PRO A 188 -36.49 -6.62 9.67
CA PRO A 188 -37.52 -7.66 9.76
C PRO A 188 -37.43 -8.73 8.66
N ALA A 189 -36.98 -8.36 7.46
CA ALA A 189 -36.93 -9.25 6.30
C ALA A 189 -35.51 -9.72 5.94
N VAL A 190 -34.44 -9.08 6.45
CA VAL A 190 -33.05 -9.37 6.04
C VAL A 190 -32.06 -8.99 7.13
N SER A 191 -30.96 -9.75 7.25
CA SER A 191 -29.81 -9.40 8.08
C SER A 191 -28.65 -8.96 7.21
N LEU A 192 -28.12 -7.77 7.47
CA LEU A 192 -26.97 -7.21 6.76
C LEU A 192 -25.74 -7.23 7.65
N GLU A 193 -24.75 -8.04 7.28
CA GLU A 193 -23.45 -8.02 7.95
C GLU A 193 -22.52 -7.02 7.27
N VAL A 194 -22.01 -6.02 7.98
CA VAL A 194 -21.03 -5.09 7.40
C VAL A 194 -19.71 -5.79 7.01
N ALA A 195 -19.44 -6.98 7.58
CA ALA A 195 -18.28 -7.82 7.26
C ALA A 195 -18.45 -8.68 5.99
N GLN A 196 -19.60 -9.32 5.79
CA GLN A 196 -19.86 -10.21 4.64
C GLN A 196 -20.65 -9.54 3.52
N ALA A 197 -21.66 -8.74 3.86
CA ALA A 197 -22.48 -8.02 2.89
C ALA A 197 -21.70 -6.92 2.17
N CYS A 198 -20.39 -6.83 2.42
CA CYS A 198 -19.54 -5.99 1.64
C CYS A 198 -18.03 -6.13 1.79
N SER A 199 -17.39 -5.98 0.63
CA SER A 199 -15.99 -5.70 0.39
C SER A 199 -15.47 -4.38 1.00
N GLY A 200 -15.98 -3.91 2.14
CA GLY A 200 -15.66 -2.59 2.71
C GLY A 200 -14.16 -2.38 2.95
N ILE A 201 -13.46 -3.44 3.34
CA ILE A 201 -12.01 -3.42 3.53
C ILE A 201 -11.26 -3.57 2.21
N ARG A 202 -11.81 -4.31 1.23
CA ARG A 202 -11.30 -4.30 -0.16
C ARG A 202 -11.22 -2.87 -0.68
N SER A 203 -12.32 -2.12 -0.53
CA SER A 203 -12.40 -0.73 -0.98
C SER A 203 -11.46 0.15 -0.18
N LEU A 204 -11.30 -0.07 1.13
CA LEU A 204 -10.33 0.65 1.95
C LEU A 204 -8.88 0.41 1.51
N MET A 205 -8.47 -0.85 1.34
CA MET A 205 -7.11 -1.22 0.93
C MET A 205 -6.82 -0.74 -0.50
N SER A 206 -7.77 -0.93 -1.41
CA SER A 206 -7.65 -0.47 -2.82
C SER A 206 -7.63 1.05 -2.92
N LEU A 207 -8.51 1.75 -2.20
CA LEU A 207 -8.54 3.21 -2.14
C LEU A 207 -7.30 3.77 -1.44
N GLY A 208 -6.81 3.11 -0.39
CA GLY A 208 -5.56 3.46 0.29
C GLY A 208 -4.36 3.33 -0.64
N ALA A 209 -4.25 2.22 -1.38
CA ALA A 209 -3.23 2.03 -2.40
C ALA A 209 -3.31 3.10 -3.50
N LEU A 210 -4.52 3.34 -4.00
CA LEU A 210 -4.76 4.39 -4.99
C LEU A 210 -4.40 5.77 -4.44
N ALA A 211 -4.72 6.08 -3.19
CA ALA A 211 -4.41 7.36 -2.55
C ALA A 211 -2.90 7.59 -2.42
N VAL A 212 -2.13 6.54 -2.09
CA VAL A 212 -0.67 6.62 -2.05
C VAL A 212 -0.08 6.85 -3.46
N VAL A 213 -0.54 6.08 -4.45
CA VAL A 213 -0.11 6.24 -5.86
C VAL A 213 -0.46 7.63 -6.39
N TYR A 214 -1.71 8.03 -6.24
CA TYR A 214 -2.24 9.33 -6.68
C TYR A 214 -1.51 10.48 -5.99
N GLY A 215 -1.37 10.43 -4.67
CA GLY A 215 -0.68 11.45 -3.89
C GLY A 215 0.79 11.56 -4.29
N TYR A 216 1.47 10.45 -4.56
CA TYR A 216 2.84 10.48 -5.04
C TYR A 216 2.98 11.14 -6.41
N LEU A 217 2.10 10.83 -7.36
CA LEU A 217 2.17 11.33 -8.73
C LEU A 217 1.78 12.81 -8.86
N LEU A 218 0.76 13.26 -8.11
CA LEU A 218 0.12 14.55 -8.37
C LEU A 218 0.35 15.61 -7.28
N GLU A 219 0.64 15.22 -6.04
CA GLU A 219 0.86 16.18 -4.96
C GLU A 219 2.37 16.29 -4.65
N PRO A 220 2.99 17.47 -4.79
CA PRO A 220 4.42 17.62 -4.49
C PRO A 220 4.75 17.54 -2.99
N ARG A 221 3.83 17.91 -2.09
CA ARG A 221 4.12 18.04 -0.65
C ARG A 221 3.85 16.75 0.13
N ALA A 222 4.89 16.21 0.78
CA ALA A 222 4.80 14.97 1.56
C ALA A 222 3.68 14.98 2.62
N LEU A 223 3.49 16.09 3.34
CA LEU A 223 2.43 16.19 4.36
C LEU A 223 1.02 16.07 3.75
N ARG A 224 0.81 16.62 2.56
CA ARG A 224 -0.47 16.51 1.85
C ARG A 224 -0.70 15.13 1.28
N ARG A 225 0.36 14.45 0.83
CA ARG A 225 0.30 13.01 0.47
C ARG A 225 -0.20 12.18 1.65
N ALA A 226 0.43 12.37 2.82
CA ALA A 226 0.03 11.68 4.04
C ALA A 226 -1.43 12.01 4.41
N ALA A 227 -1.83 13.28 4.34
CA ALA A 227 -3.21 13.69 4.60
C ALA A 227 -4.21 13.03 3.63
N LEU A 228 -3.90 12.94 2.33
CA LEU A 228 -4.74 12.25 1.34
C LEU A 228 -4.84 10.75 1.63
N THR A 229 -3.73 10.08 1.94
CA THR A 229 -3.74 8.66 2.34
C THR A 229 -4.57 8.44 3.60
N LEU A 230 -4.43 9.30 4.61
CA LEU A 230 -5.21 9.20 5.85
C LEU A 230 -6.70 9.49 5.61
N ALA A 231 -7.02 10.41 4.70
CA ALA A 231 -8.40 10.72 4.34
C ALA A 231 -9.11 9.58 3.60
N ALA A 232 -8.37 8.66 2.98
CA ALA A 232 -8.96 7.46 2.37
C ALA A 232 -9.73 6.62 3.40
N ILE A 233 -9.31 6.60 4.68
CA ILE A 233 -9.98 5.85 5.75
C ILE A 233 -11.41 6.36 6.02
N PRO A 234 -11.64 7.62 6.43
CA PRO A 234 -12.99 8.12 6.65
C PRO A 234 -13.84 8.14 5.39
N ILE A 235 -13.24 8.39 4.21
CA ILE A 235 -13.97 8.32 2.93
C ILE A 235 -14.50 6.90 2.70
N ALA A 236 -13.64 5.88 2.86
CA ALA A 236 -14.05 4.49 2.69
C ALA A 236 -15.11 4.07 3.71
N VAL A 237 -14.99 4.46 4.99
CA VAL A 237 -15.99 4.17 6.02
C VAL A 237 -17.34 4.82 5.69
N ALA A 238 -17.34 6.10 5.30
CA ALA A 238 -18.56 6.81 4.96
C ALA A 238 -19.25 6.18 3.74
N ALA A 239 -18.50 5.89 2.68
CA ALA A 239 -19.04 5.27 1.47
C ALA A 239 -19.55 3.84 1.74
N ASN A 240 -18.86 3.10 2.62
CA ASN A 240 -19.31 1.78 3.10
C ASN A 240 -20.62 1.87 3.88
N GLY A 241 -20.76 2.83 4.79
CA GLY A 241 -22.00 3.07 5.55
C GLY A 241 -23.18 3.44 4.65
N LEU A 242 -22.96 4.31 3.67
CA LEU A 242 -23.96 4.66 2.65
C LEU A 242 -24.38 3.44 1.82
N ARG A 243 -23.45 2.54 1.48
CA ARG A 243 -23.82 1.28 0.81
C ARG A 243 -24.76 0.46 1.65
N VAL A 244 -24.37 0.19 2.90
CA VAL A 244 -25.11 -0.70 3.80
C VAL A 244 -26.51 -0.15 4.03
N MET A 245 -26.63 1.18 4.18
CA MET A 245 -27.92 1.87 4.18
C MET A 245 -28.70 1.60 2.89
N GLY A 246 -28.09 1.81 1.72
CA GLY A 246 -28.74 1.55 0.42
C GLY A 246 -29.22 0.11 0.27
N THR A 247 -28.39 -0.87 0.62
CA THR A 247 -28.77 -2.29 0.62
C THR A 247 -29.92 -2.57 1.58
N GLY A 248 -29.93 -1.95 2.76
CA GLY A 248 -31.04 -2.06 3.72
C GLY A 248 -32.35 -1.47 3.23
N LEU A 249 -32.31 -0.32 2.55
CA LEU A 249 -33.49 0.27 1.93
C LEU A 249 -34.06 -0.62 0.83
N VAL A 250 -33.20 -1.19 -0.03
CA VAL A 250 -33.63 -2.12 -1.08
C VAL A 250 -34.22 -3.39 -0.48
N GLY A 251 -33.56 -3.98 0.51
CA GLY A 251 -34.03 -5.20 1.16
C GLY A 251 -35.33 -5.02 1.97
N TYR A 252 -35.59 -3.80 2.49
CA TYR A 252 -36.81 -3.51 3.24
C TYR A 252 -38.00 -3.11 2.35
N TYR A 253 -37.79 -2.25 1.36
CA TYR A 253 -38.90 -1.68 0.56
C TYR A 253 -39.17 -2.40 -0.76
N TRP A 254 -38.19 -3.11 -1.33
CA TRP A 254 -38.37 -3.78 -2.62
C TRP A 254 -38.41 -5.29 -2.49
N ASP A 255 -37.25 -5.92 -2.30
CA ASP A 255 -37.15 -7.38 -2.34
C ASP A 255 -35.82 -7.84 -1.72
N PRO A 256 -35.83 -8.75 -0.73
CA PRO A 256 -34.63 -9.33 -0.15
C PRO A 256 -33.72 -10.00 -1.19
N ASP A 257 -34.28 -10.69 -2.18
CA ASP A 257 -33.51 -11.47 -3.16
C ASP A 257 -32.76 -10.56 -4.15
N LYS A 258 -33.24 -9.32 -4.35
CA LYS A 258 -32.56 -8.32 -5.18
C LYS A 258 -31.37 -7.68 -4.46
N ALA A 259 -31.30 -7.77 -3.13
CA ALA A 259 -30.23 -7.17 -2.34
C ALA A 259 -28.91 -7.96 -2.41
N GLU A 260 -28.95 -9.28 -2.59
CA GLU A 260 -27.75 -10.15 -2.54
C GLU A 260 -27.03 -10.33 -3.89
N GLY A 261 -27.72 -10.12 -5.02
CA GLY A 261 -27.19 -10.38 -6.35
C GLY A 261 -26.53 -9.17 -7.05
N PHE A 262 -27.12 -8.76 -8.18
CA PHE A 262 -26.62 -7.67 -9.03
C PHE A 262 -26.37 -6.37 -8.25
N PHE A 263 -27.27 -6.00 -7.34
CA PHE A 263 -27.13 -4.78 -6.54
C PHE A 263 -25.90 -4.82 -5.62
N HIS A 264 -25.53 -5.99 -5.08
CA HIS A 264 -24.35 -6.12 -4.23
C HIS A 264 -23.04 -5.86 -5.02
N THR A 265 -22.89 -6.48 -6.20
CA THR A 265 -21.70 -6.28 -7.04
C THR A 265 -21.66 -4.89 -7.69
N PHE A 266 -22.78 -4.41 -8.22
CA PHE A 266 -22.88 -3.10 -8.87
C PHE A 266 -22.65 -1.95 -7.89
N SER A 267 -23.27 -2.02 -6.70
CA SER A 267 -23.06 -1.00 -5.66
C SER A 267 -21.60 -0.95 -5.20
N GLY A 268 -20.91 -2.10 -5.11
CA GLY A 268 -19.49 -2.16 -4.79
C GLY A 268 -18.61 -1.34 -5.73
N TRP A 269 -18.82 -1.47 -7.05
CA TRP A 269 -18.10 -0.68 -8.06
C TRP A 269 -18.47 0.82 -7.99
N VAL A 270 -19.77 1.13 -7.92
CA VAL A 270 -20.25 2.52 -7.83
C VAL A 270 -19.64 3.24 -6.62
N ILE A 271 -19.55 2.57 -5.47
CA ILE A 271 -19.00 3.14 -4.26
C ILE A 271 -17.49 3.30 -4.31
N PHE A 272 -16.78 2.40 -4.99
CA PHE A 272 -15.36 2.59 -5.24
C PHE A 272 -15.11 3.83 -6.11
N VAL A 273 -15.89 4.00 -7.19
CA VAL A 273 -15.83 5.20 -8.06
C VAL A 273 -16.17 6.46 -7.27
N ALA A 274 -17.27 6.45 -6.51
CA ALA A 274 -17.68 7.58 -5.68
C ALA A 274 -16.61 7.95 -4.64
N SER A 275 -16.03 6.96 -3.94
CA SER A 275 -14.95 7.18 -2.97
C SER A 275 -13.71 7.77 -3.63
N THR A 276 -13.38 7.32 -4.84
CA THR A 276 -12.27 7.85 -5.64
C THR A 276 -12.53 9.30 -6.06
N MET A 277 -13.75 9.63 -6.49
CA MET A 277 -14.15 11.00 -6.82
C MET A 277 -14.09 11.90 -5.59
N MET A 278 -14.51 11.43 -4.41
CA MET A 278 -14.38 12.17 -3.16
C MET A 278 -12.92 12.45 -2.81
N LEU A 279 -12.02 11.47 -2.99
CA LEU A 279 -10.59 11.65 -2.79
C LEU A 279 -10.01 12.72 -3.73
N PHE A 280 -10.38 12.68 -5.01
CA PHE A 280 -9.95 13.68 -6.00
C PHE A 280 -10.51 15.07 -5.70
N GLY A 281 -11.79 15.15 -5.29
CA GLY A 281 -12.41 16.39 -4.84
C GLY A 281 -11.71 16.99 -3.62
N LEU A 282 -11.36 16.16 -2.64
CA LEU A 282 -10.58 16.59 -1.47
C LEU A 282 -9.20 17.12 -1.87
N HIS A 283 -8.50 16.45 -2.78
CA HIS A 283 -7.22 16.96 -3.30
C HIS A 283 -7.40 18.30 -4.04
N GLY A 284 -8.44 18.43 -4.86
CA GLY A 284 -8.81 19.70 -5.51
C GLY A 284 -9.05 20.81 -4.49
N PHE A 285 -9.78 20.52 -3.42
CA PHE A 285 -10.05 21.49 -2.35
C PHE A 285 -8.78 21.90 -1.58
N ILE A 286 -7.94 20.94 -1.18
CA ILE A 286 -6.65 21.20 -0.49
C ILE A 286 -5.68 22.00 -1.39
N SER A 287 -5.65 21.70 -2.68
CA SER A 287 -4.80 22.41 -3.64
C SER A 287 -5.30 23.83 -3.89
N TRP A 288 -6.62 24.03 -4.02
CA TRP A 288 -7.27 25.34 -4.16
C TRP A 288 -7.05 26.26 -2.95
N ILE A 289 -7.26 25.77 -1.72
CA ILE A 289 -6.94 26.54 -0.50
C ILE A 289 -5.44 26.90 -0.46
N GLY A 290 -4.60 25.97 -0.93
CA GLY A 290 -3.17 26.15 -1.01
C GLY A 290 -2.70 27.23 -1.99
N SER A 291 -3.40 27.41 -3.11
CA SER A 291 -3.11 28.47 -4.08
C SER A 291 -3.64 29.83 -3.60
N TRP A 292 -4.83 29.85 -2.99
CA TRP A 292 -5.42 31.06 -2.39
C TRP A 292 -4.53 31.71 -1.32
N ARG A 293 -3.93 30.91 -0.42
CA ARG A 293 -2.99 31.43 0.59
C ARG A 293 -1.70 32.00 0.02
N LYS A 294 -1.27 31.56 -1.18
CA LYS A 294 -0.08 32.12 -1.83
C LYS A 294 -0.37 33.47 -2.49
N HIS A 295 -1.60 33.69 -2.95
CA HIS A 295 -2.02 34.97 -3.56
C HIS A 295 -2.35 36.07 -2.55
N THR A 296 -2.62 35.73 -1.30
CA THR A 296 -2.96 36.70 -0.24
C THR A 296 -1.76 37.14 0.60
N GLN A 297 -0.57 36.57 0.36
CA GLN A 297 0.68 36.90 1.05
C GLN A 297 1.78 37.45 0.11
N GLY A 298 1.44 37.76 -1.14
CA GLY A 298 2.31 38.45 -2.11
C GLY A 298 1.66 39.77 -2.51
#